data_AF-A0A7G6YV82-F1
#
_entry.id   AF-A0A7G6YV82-F1
#
_cell.length_a   1.000
_cell.length_b   1.000
_cell.length_c   1.000
_cell.angle_alpha   90.00
_cell.angle_beta   90.00
_cell.angle_gamma   90.00
#
_symmetry.space_group_name_H-M   'P 1'
#
loop_
_entity.id
_entity.type
_entity.pdbx_description
1 polymer ?
#
loop_
_entity_poly.entity_id
_entity_poly.type
_entity_poly.pdbx_seq_one_letter_code
_entity_poly.pdbx_strand_id
1 'polypeptide(L)'
;MRSAFDAAYRLGGSASAATKAVGRMRRVQQRTVEPVFGSLLHHYGLRRINVRGQAGAHKSMLLAAVAYNLKKLLRAQPQQQVAMVVAVPLLSSASAAGSRYWLRARHNLTKAPRKA
;
A
#
# COMPACT_ATOMS: atom_id res chain seq x y z
N MET A 1 7.84 7.44 30.15
CA MET A 1 8.78 8.09 29.21
C MET A 1 8.04 8.46 27.93
N ARG A 2 8.15 9.71 27.47
CA ARG A 2 7.63 10.15 26.16
C ARG A 2 8.60 9.68 25.08
N SER A 3 8.18 8.76 24.21
CA SER A 3 8.96 8.36 23.04
C SER A 3 9.02 9.51 22.03
N ALA A 4 10.10 9.66 21.27
CA ALA A 4 10.21 10.68 20.21
C ALA A 4 9.07 10.58 19.18
N PHE A 5 8.47 9.40 19.04
CA PHE A 5 7.28 9.16 18.21
C PHE A 5 6.02 9.85 18.76
N ASP A 6 5.95 10.01 20.07
CA ASP A 6 4.77 10.42 20.83
C ASP A 6 4.49 11.94 20.74
N ALA A 7 5.54 12.74 20.51
CA ALA A 7 5.44 14.19 20.32
C ALA A 7 4.95 14.57 18.92
N ALA A 8 5.54 13.99 17.87
CA ALA A 8 5.11 14.20 16.49
C ALA A 8 3.68 13.68 16.24
N TYR A 9 3.30 12.56 16.88
CA TYR A 9 1.97 11.98 16.78
C TYR A 9 0.89 12.77 17.54
N ARG A 10 1.27 13.49 18.61
CA ARG A 10 0.35 14.38 19.36
C ARG A 10 0.24 15.78 18.78
N LEU A 11 1.33 16.35 18.25
CA LEU A 11 1.35 17.69 17.67
C LEU A 11 0.58 17.76 16.34
N GLY A 12 0.53 16.66 15.57
CA GLY A 12 -0.38 16.50 14.43
C GLY A 12 -1.78 15.96 14.79
N GLY A 13 -2.03 15.68 16.07
CA GLY A 13 -3.13 14.85 16.56
C GLY A 13 -4.40 15.59 16.96
N SER A 14 -4.45 16.93 16.88
CA SER A 14 -5.66 17.71 17.21
C SER A 14 -6.36 18.34 16.00
N ALA A 15 -5.76 18.32 14.81
CA ALA A 15 -6.36 18.87 13.59
C ALA A 15 -6.81 17.82 12.55
N SER A 16 -6.53 16.53 12.76
CA SER A 16 -6.95 15.44 11.84
C SER A 16 -7.40 14.14 12.54
N ALA A 17 -7.69 14.22 13.84
CA ALA A 17 -7.90 13.09 14.76
C ALA A 17 -9.11 12.19 14.47
N ALA A 18 -9.95 12.49 13.48
CA ALA A 18 -11.24 11.83 13.28
C ALA A 18 -11.56 11.48 11.81
N THR A 19 -10.58 11.47 10.91
CA THR A 19 -10.85 11.03 9.54
C THR A 19 -10.87 9.50 9.45
N LYS A 20 -11.85 8.96 8.72
CA LYS A 20 -11.97 7.51 8.47
C LYS A 20 -10.69 6.91 7.86
N ALA A 21 -9.87 7.72 7.19
CA ALA A 21 -8.59 7.33 6.59
C ALA A 21 -7.50 7.05 7.64
N VAL A 22 -7.30 7.93 8.62
CA VAL A 22 -6.33 7.73 9.72
C VAL A 22 -6.70 6.50 10.54
N GLY A 23 -7.99 6.32 10.83
CA GLY A 23 -8.50 5.12 11.51
C GLY A 23 -8.24 3.82 10.73
N ARG A 24 -8.36 3.86 9.38
CA ARG A 24 -7.98 2.73 8.52
C ARG A 24 -6.48 2.47 8.54
N MET A 25 -5.64 3.51 8.40
CA MET A 25 -4.18 3.37 8.43
C MET A 25 -3.70 2.73 9.75
N ARG A 26 -4.22 3.18 10.89
CA ARG A 26 -3.89 2.60 12.20
C ARG A 26 -4.28 1.12 12.27
N ARG A 27 -5.48 0.75 11.82
CA ARG A 27 -5.91 -0.67 11.80
C ARG A 27 -5.03 -1.53 10.90
N VAL A 28 -4.63 -1.02 9.74
CA VAL A 28 -3.72 -1.75 8.83
C VAL A 28 -2.37 -1.96 9.50
N GLN A 29 -1.77 -0.90 10.03
CA GLN A 29 -0.49 -1.00 10.75
C GLN A 29 -0.57 -2.00 11.90
N GLN A 30 -1.61 -1.92 12.74
CA GLN A 30 -1.83 -2.86 13.83
C GLN A 30 -1.94 -4.30 13.31
N ARG A 31 -2.82 -4.56 12.34
CA ARG A 31 -2.99 -5.91 11.74
C ARG A 31 -1.69 -6.48 11.20
N THR A 32 -0.78 -5.65 10.71
CA THR A 32 0.52 -6.09 10.20
C THR A 32 1.53 -6.38 11.32
N VAL A 33 1.54 -5.60 12.42
CA VAL A 33 2.53 -5.77 13.50
C VAL A 33 2.14 -6.80 14.55
N GLU A 34 0.84 -6.96 14.85
CA GLU A 34 0.33 -7.94 15.82
C GLU A 34 0.87 -9.37 15.60
N PRO A 35 0.87 -9.96 14.39
CA PRO A 35 1.38 -11.33 14.20
C PRO A 35 2.89 -11.48 14.47
N VAL A 36 3.68 -10.42 14.23
CA VAL A 36 5.11 -10.41 14.53
C VAL A 36 5.32 -10.37 16.03
N PHE A 37 4.61 -9.49 16.74
CA PHE A 37 4.67 -9.42 18.20
C PHE A 37 4.23 -10.72 18.85
N GLY A 38 3.14 -11.33 18.39
CA GLY A 38 2.70 -12.64 18.87
C GLY A 38 3.77 -13.73 18.69
N SER A 39 4.42 -13.76 17.52
CA SER A 39 5.51 -14.71 17.26
C SER A 39 6.69 -14.51 18.23
N LEU A 40 7.13 -13.25 18.41
CA LEU A 40 8.19 -12.88 19.32
C LEU A 40 7.88 -13.28 20.78
N LEU A 41 6.65 -13.05 21.23
CA LEU A 41 6.23 -13.32 22.61
C LEU A 41 6.11 -14.82 22.90
N HIS A 42 5.50 -15.59 21.99
CA HIS A 42 5.14 -16.99 22.22
C HIS A 42 6.20 -17.98 21.73
N HIS A 43 6.80 -17.76 20.56
CA HIS A 43 7.73 -18.72 19.95
C HIS A 43 9.20 -18.38 20.20
N TYR A 44 9.54 -17.10 20.34
CA TYR A 44 10.92 -16.66 20.60
C TYR A 44 11.18 -16.31 22.07
N GLY A 45 10.23 -16.63 22.96
CA GLY A 45 10.43 -16.51 24.41
C GLY A 45 10.50 -15.08 24.95
N LEU A 46 10.10 -14.05 24.20
CA LEU A 46 10.15 -12.64 24.66
C LEU A 46 9.05 -12.27 25.68
N ARG A 47 8.28 -13.25 26.18
CA ARG A 47 7.27 -13.03 27.23
C ARG A 47 7.88 -12.54 28.55
N ARG A 48 9.14 -12.87 28.83
CA ARG A 48 9.91 -12.34 29.96
C ARG A 48 11.31 -11.96 29.48
N ILE A 49 11.64 -10.67 29.57
CA ILE A 49 12.95 -10.14 29.20
C ILE A 49 13.78 -9.99 30.49
N ASN A 50 14.87 -10.74 30.61
CA ASN A 50 15.70 -10.79 31.83
C ASN A 50 16.72 -9.62 31.91
N VAL A 51 16.52 -8.57 31.13
CA VAL A 51 17.41 -7.40 31.09
C VAL A 51 16.92 -6.35 32.08
N ARG A 52 17.80 -5.82 32.92
CA ARG A 52 17.45 -4.78 33.88
C ARG A 52 17.19 -3.44 33.18
N GLY A 53 16.07 -2.81 33.51
CA GLY A 53 15.70 -1.48 33.06
C GLY A 53 15.09 -1.41 31.65
N GLN A 54 14.29 -0.37 31.43
CA GLN A 54 13.54 -0.17 30.17
C GLN A 54 14.46 -0.04 28.95
N ALA A 55 15.60 0.64 29.11
CA ALA A 55 16.55 0.83 28.01
C ALA A 55 17.17 -0.49 27.53
N GLY A 56 17.49 -1.40 28.46
CA GLY A 56 18.00 -2.72 28.14
C GLY A 56 16.95 -3.58 27.44
N ALA A 57 15.73 -3.58 27.98
CA ALA A 57 14.59 -4.29 27.38
C ALA A 57 14.25 -3.78 25.97
N HIS A 58 14.34 -2.46 25.74
CA HIS A 58 14.12 -1.88 24.43
C HIS A 58 15.15 -2.37 23.40
N LYS A 59 16.44 -2.40 23.77
CA LYS A 59 17.51 -2.91 22.90
C LYS A 59 17.32 -4.39 22.56
N SER A 60 17.00 -5.23 23.54
CA SER A 60 16.73 -6.66 23.29
C SER A 60 15.52 -6.86 22.38
N MET A 61 14.49 -6.04 22.54
CA MET A 61 13.29 -6.11 21.69
C MET A 61 13.62 -5.70 20.24
N LEU A 62 14.42 -4.64 20.05
CA LEU A 62 14.88 -4.22 18.73
C LEU A 62 15.74 -5.30 18.06
N LEU A 63 16.68 -5.90 18.79
CA LEU A 63 17.51 -6.99 18.28
C LEU A 63 16.66 -8.18 17.81
N ALA A 64 15.67 -8.58 18.60
CA ALA A 64 14.77 -9.66 18.24
C ALA A 64 13.92 -9.33 16.99
N ALA A 65 13.46 -8.09 16.86
CA ALA A 65 12.72 -7.62 15.69
C ALA A 65 13.60 -7.64 14.42
N VAL A 66 14.86 -7.18 14.52
CA VAL A 66 15.82 -7.24 13.41
C VAL A 66 16.07 -8.70 13.01
N ALA A 67 16.36 -9.58 13.97
CA ALA A 67 16.57 -11.00 13.70
C ALA A 67 15.36 -11.67 13.03
N TYR A 68 14.14 -11.35 13.46
CA TYR A 68 12.91 -11.84 12.83
C TYR A 68 12.79 -11.37 11.37
N ASN A 69 13.04 -10.09 11.12
CA ASN A 69 12.99 -9.53 9.78
C ASN A 69 14.03 -10.17 8.86
N LEU A 70 15.26 -10.39 9.36
CA LEU A 70 16.32 -11.08 8.62
C LEU A 70 15.90 -12.52 8.29
N LYS A 71 15.37 -13.27 9.26
CA LYS A 71 14.83 -14.62 9.02
C LYS A 71 13.74 -14.61 7.94
N LYS A 72 12.85 -13.62 7.95
CA LYS A 72 11.80 -13.49 6.93
C LYS A 72 12.39 -13.23 5.55
N LEU A 73 13.39 -12.36 5.43
CA LEU A 73 14.09 -12.10 4.17
C LEU A 73 14.79 -13.34 3.62
N LEU A 74 15.48 -14.11 4.48
CA LEU A 74 16.16 -15.33 4.06
C LEU A 74 15.20 -16.45 3.61
N ARG A 75 13.98 -16.47 4.16
CA ARG A 75 12.93 -17.43 3.75
C ARG A 75 12.09 -16.94 2.58
N ALA A 76 12.23 -15.66 2.20
CA ALA A 76 11.54 -15.12 1.05
C ALA A 76 12.20 -15.67 -0.21
N GLN A 77 11.64 -16.74 -0.76
CA GLN A 77 11.89 -17.05 -2.16
C GLN A 77 11.24 -15.94 -3.00
N PRO A 78 11.90 -15.42 -4.04
CA PRO A 78 11.23 -14.53 -4.96
C PRO A 78 10.06 -15.31 -5.52
N GLN A 79 8.85 -14.91 -5.15
CA GLN A 79 7.67 -15.35 -5.88
C GLN A 79 7.89 -14.83 -7.28
N GLN A 80 8.38 -15.69 -8.18
CA GLN A 80 8.41 -15.40 -9.60
C GLN A 80 6.98 -15.00 -9.89
N GLN A 81 6.75 -13.71 -10.07
CA GLN A 81 5.56 -13.26 -10.71
C GLN A 81 5.70 -13.90 -12.07
N VAL A 82 5.02 -15.03 -12.28
CA VAL A 82 4.76 -15.53 -13.60
C VAL A 82 3.90 -14.41 -14.17
N ALA A 83 4.57 -13.44 -14.76
CA ALA A 83 3.94 -12.45 -15.58
C ALA A 83 3.27 -13.30 -16.64
N MET A 84 1.97 -13.53 -16.49
CA MET A 84 1.17 -13.91 -17.61
C MET A 84 1.38 -12.77 -18.58
N VAL A 85 2.26 -12.99 -19.56
CA VAL A 85 2.29 -12.23 -20.79
C VAL A 85 0.92 -12.53 -21.40
N VAL A 86 -0.09 -11.77 -20.98
CA VAL A 86 -1.26 -11.58 -21.79
C VAL A 86 -0.67 -10.98 -23.03
N ALA A 87 -0.60 -11.79 -24.10
CA ALA A 87 -0.27 -11.30 -25.42
C ALA A 87 -1.20 -10.11 -25.65
N VAL A 88 -0.68 -8.90 -25.45
CA VAL A 88 -1.38 -7.68 -25.82
C VAL A 88 -1.63 -7.90 -27.30
N PRO A 89 -2.89 -8.07 -27.75
CA PRO A 89 -3.13 -8.12 -29.17
C PRO A 89 -2.63 -6.77 -29.67
N LEU A 90 -1.56 -6.78 -30.46
CA LEU A 90 -1.13 -5.61 -31.21
C LEU A 90 -2.34 -5.16 -32.01
N LEU A 91 -3.04 -4.16 -31.49
CA LEU A 91 -4.13 -3.41 -32.09
C LEU A 91 -4.95 -4.19 -33.13
N SER A 92 -5.73 -5.19 -32.69
CA SER A 92 -6.81 -5.75 -33.51
C SER A 92 -8.16 -5.26 -33.01
N SER A 93 -8.41 -3.98 -33.28
CA SER A 93 -9.74 -3.45 -33.54
C SER A 93 -9.59 -1.98 -33.94
N ALA A 94 -9.29 -1.77 -35.22
CA ALA A 94 -9.88 -0.62 -35.90
C ALA A 94 -11.40 -0.81 -35.82
N SER A 95 -11.99 -0.40 -34.69
CA SER A 95 -13.42 -0.35 -34.50
C SER A 95 -13.96 0.57 -35.60
N ALA A 96 -14.67 -0.03 -36.55
CA ALA A 96 -15.37 0.63 -37.65
C ALA A 96 -16.56 1.50 -37.16
N ALA A 97 -16.37 2.23 -36.07
CA ALA A 97 -17.32 3.17 -35.48
C ALA A 97 -17.07 4.63 -35.91
N GLY A 98 -16.03 4.89 -36.73
CA GLY A 98 -15.74 6.23 -37.27
C GLY A 98 -16.47 6.56 -38.59
N SER A 99 -16.82 5.56 -39.40
CA SER A 99 -17.22 5.82 -40.80
C SER A 99 -18.60 6.51 -40.94
N ARG A 100 -19.55 6.23 -40.04
CA ARG A 100 -20.91 6.79 -40.15
C ARG A 100 -21.02 8.26 -39.72
N TYR A 101 -20.17 8.73 -38.79
CA TYR A 101 -20.19 10.12 -38.34
C TYR A 101 -19.61 11.08 -39.39
N TRP A 102 -18.54 10.68 -40.09
CA TRP A 102 -17.93 11.47 -41.16
C TRP A 102 -18.80 11.55 -42.43
N LEU A 103 -19.51 10.47 -42.78
CA LEU A 103 -20.42 10.45 -43.94
C LEU A 103 -21.66 11.33 -43.71
N ARG A 104 -22.20 11.39 -42.49
CA ARG A 104 -23.36 12.22 -42.16
C ARG A 104 -23.01 13.72 -41.99
N ALA A 105 -21.80 14.04 -41.53
CA ALA A 105 -21.31 15.41 -41.45
C ALA A 105 -21.10 16.04 -42.85
N ARG A 106 -20.61 15.27 -43.83
CA ARG A 106 -20.47 15.75 -45.23
C ARG A 106 -21.80 16.08 -45.89
N HIS A 107 -22.85 15.31 -45.61
CA HIS A 107 -24.16 15.52 -46.24
C HIS A 107 -24.91 16.75 -45.69
N ASN A 108 -24.54 17.25 -44.50
CA ASN A 108 -25.16 18.44 -43.90
C ASN A 108 -24.43 19.74 -44.25
N LEU A 109 -23.17 19.70 -44.69
CA LEU A 109 -22.45 20.89 -45.16
C LEU A 109 -22.88 21.38 -46.55
N THR A 110 -23.49 20.52 -47.37
CA THR A 110 -23.96 20.88 -48.73
C THR A 110 -25.36 21.50 -48.75
N LYS A 111 -26.06 21.54 -47.61
CA LYS A 111 -27.42 22.10 -47.48
C LYS A 111 -27.48 23.47 -46.79
N ALA A 112 -26.35 24.10 -46.48
CA ALA A 112 -26.36 25.43 -45.89
C ALA A 112 -26.72 26.49 -46.97
N PRO A 113 -27.77 27.32 -46.79
CA PRO A 113 -28.08 28.37 -47.75
C PRO A 113 -26.99 29.45 -47.72
N ARG A 114 -26.46 29.82 -48.89
CA ARG A 114 -25.65 31.02 -49.07
C ARG A 114 -26.51 32.22 -48.69
N LYS A 115 -26.22 32.86 -47.56
CA LYS A 115 -26.76 34.19 -47.26
C LYS A 115 -26.12 35.19 -48.24
N ALA A 116 -26.97 35.85 -49.02
CA ALA A 116 -26.63 37.02 -49.83
C ALA A 116 -26.60 38.26 -48.95
#